data_AF-A0A2M8NUW9-F1
#
_entry.id   AF-A0A2M8NUW9-F1
#
_cell.length_a   1.000
_cell.length_b   1.000
_cell.length_c   1.000
_cell.angle_alpha   90.00
_cell.angle_beta   90.00
_cell.angle_gamma   90.00
#
_symmetry.space_group_name_H-M   'P 1'
#
loop_
_entity.id
_entity.type
_entity.pdbx_description
1 polymer ?
#
loop_
_entity_poly.entity_id
_entity_poly.type
_entity_poly.pdbx_seq_one_letter_code
_entity_poly.pdbx_strand_id
1 'polypeptide(L)' 'MYKILFLMSDTGGGHRAAADAISEALYRKYGRDKFEITQVDVYRRMRYPMNIQPEMYPEMVNKTPWLWGLG' A
#
# COMPACT_ATOMS: atom_id res chain seq x y z
N MET A 1 13.23 20.45 -4.11
CA MET A 1 12.58 19.16 -4.40
C MET A 1 12.13 18.55 -3.08
N TYR A 2 10.84 18.30 -2.91
CA TYR A 2 10.25 17.73 -1.69
C TYR A 2 10.22 16.21 -1.76
N LYS A 3 10.49 15.54 -0.64
CA LYS A 3 10.45 14.08 -0.56
C LYS A 3 9.21 13.64 0.18
N ILE A 4 8.44 12.73 -0.43
CA ILE A 4 7.20 12.19 0.15
C ILE A 4 7.33 10.67 0.19
N LEU A 5 7.05 10.09 1.36
CA LEU A 5 7.04 8.65 1.58
C LEU A 5 5.62 8.19 1.92
N PHE A 6 5.05 7.35 1.07
CA PHE A 6 3.83 6.62 1.39
C PHE A 6 4.18 5.29 2.04
N LEU A 7 3.79 5.14 3.30
CA LEU A 7 3.77 3.85 3.99
C LEU A 7 2.43 3.20 3.72
N MET A 8 2.44 2.06 3.02
CA MET A 8 1.24 1.35 2.59
C MET A 8 1.45 -0.16 2.67
N SER A 9 0.46 -0.93 2.26
CA SER A 9 0.66 -2.34 1.92
C SER A 9 -0.28 -2.83 0.83
N ASP A 10 0.20 -3.80 0.06
CA ASP A 10 -0.53 -4.50 -0.98
C ASP A 10 -1.54 -5.55 -0.47
N THR A 11 -1.89 -5.55 0.83
CA THR A 11 -2.96 -6.36 1.42
C THR A 11 -4.36 -5.92 0.97
N GLY A 12 -4.65 -6.03 -0.34
CA GLY A 12 -5.94 -5.65 -0.93
C GLY A 12 -5.87 -4.53 -1.98
N GLY A 13 -4.67 -4.08 -2.38
CA GLY A 13 -4.42 -3.20 -3.52
C GLY A 13 -4.93 -1.74 -3.42
N GLY A 14 -5.96 -1.46 -2.63
CA GLY A 14 -6.56 -0.12 -2.51
C GLY A 14 -5.61 0.96 -2.00
N HIS A 15 -4.67 0.61 -1.11
CA HIS A 15 -3.69 1.56 -0.59
C HIS A 15 -2.71 2.04 -1.66
N ARG A 16 -2.27 1.15 -2.56
CA ARG A 16 -1.39 1.50 -3.68
C ARG A 16 -2.10 2.44 -4.65
N ALA A 17 -3.33 2.09 -5.03
CA ALA A 17 -4.14 2.93 -5.91
C ALA A 17 -4.36 4.34 -5.32
N ALA A 18 -4.59 4.45 -4.01
CA ALA A 18 -4.71 5.74 -3.34
C ALA A 18 -3.39 6.53 -3.35
N ALA A 19 -2.25 5.88 -3.07
CA ALA A 19 -0.94 6.52 -3.12
C ALA A 19 -0.59 7.03 -4.53
N ASP A 20 -0.90 6.23 -5.57
CA ASP A 20 -0.73 6.63 -6.97
C ASP A 20 -1.61 7.83 -7.33
N ALA A 21 -2.89 7.82 -6.92
CA ALA A 21 -3.82 8.91 -7.18
C ALA A 21 -3.35 10.23 -6.55
N ILE A 22 -2.87 10.21 -5.31
CA ILE A 22 -2.33 11.40 -4.64
C ILE A 22 -1.04 11.86 -5.34
N SER A 23 -0.17 10.93 -5.71
CA SER A 23 1.09 11.23 -6.42
C SER A 23 0.83 11.94 -7.74
N GLU A 24 -0.08 11.41 -8.55
CA GLU A 24 -0.46 12.00 -9.83
C GLU A 24 -1.16 13.36 -9.65
N ALA A 25 -2.00 13.53 -8.63
CA ALA A 25 -2.60 14.82 -8.31
C ALA A 25 -1.54 15.88 -7.97
N LEU A 26 -0.49 15.52 -7.20
CA LEU A 26 0.62 16.41 -6.88
C LEU A 26 1.42 16.80 -8.12
N TYR A 27 1.78 15.81 -8.95
CA TYR A 27 2.49 16.03 -10.20
C TYR A 27 1.73 16.93 -11.17
N ARG A 28 0.41 16.72 -11.32
CA ARG A 28 -0.44 17.54 -12.18
C ARG A 28 -0.56 18.98 -11.67
N LYS A 29 -0.62 19.18 -10.36
CA LYS A 29 -0.87 20.50 -9.78
C LYS A 29 0.38 21.38 -9.67
N TYR A 30 1.54 20.79 -9.35
CA TYR A 30 2.74 21.57 -9.07
C TYR A 30 3.98 21.19 -9.89
N GLY A 31 3.87 20.20 -10.79
CA GLY A 31 4.97 19.74 -11.64
C GLY A 31 5.74 18.55 -11.05
N ARG A 32 6.26 17.68 -11.93
CA ARG A 32 7.03 16.48 -11.54
C ARG A 32 8.39 16.79 -10.95
N ASP A 33 9.01 17.91 -11.33
CA ASP A 33 10.33 18.36 -10.84
C ASP A 33 10.30 18.80 -9.36
N LYS A 34 9.11 18.99 -8.79
CA LYS A 34 8.96 19.43 -7.39
C LYS A 34 9.02 18.29 -6.38
N PHE A 35 8.72 17.05 -6.78
CA PHE A 35 8.55 15.95 -5.83
C PHE A 35 9.33 14.70 -6.20
N GLU A 36 9.94 14.10 -5.19
CA GLU A 36 10.47 12.74 -5.21
C GLU A 36 9.55 11.91 -4.31
N ILE A 37 8.71 11.07 -4.93
CA ILE A 37 7.70 10.28 -4.21
C ILE A 37 8.13 8.81 -4.19
N THR A 38 8.16 8.22 -3.00
CA THR A 38 8.46 6.80 -2.79
C THR A 38 7.29 6.12 -2.10
N GLN A 39 6.97 4.90 -2.53
CA GLN A 39 5.99 4.04 -1.85
C GLN A 39 6.71 2.84 -1.25
N VAL A 40 6.38 2.51 -0.01
CA VAL A 40 6.96 1.38 0.72
C VAL A 40 5.84 0.51 1.25
N ASP A 41 5.87 -0.77 0.88
CA ASP A 41 5.10 -1.78 1.57
C ASP A 41 5.76 -2.05 2.94
N VAL A 42 5.06 -1.72 4.03
CA VAL A 42 5.59 -1.85 5.39
C VAL A 42 5.78 -3.30 5.81
N TYR A 43 4.88 -4.19 5.38
CA TYR A 43 4.94 -5.60 5.72
C TYR A 43 6.17 -6.25 5.10
N ARG A 44 6.49 -5.91 3.84
CA ARG A 44 7.72 -6.37 3.16
C ARG A 44 9.00 -6.09 3.92
N ARG A 45 9.03 -5.11 4.83
CA ARG A 45 10.19 -4.77 5.67
C ARG A 45 10.18 -5.42 7.05
N MET A 46 9.13 -6.13 7.42
CA MET A 46 9.05 -6.85 8.68
C MET A 46 9.77 -8.21 8.60
N ARG A 47 9.87 -8.91 9.73
CA ARG A 47 10.38 -10.28 9.78
C ARG A 47 9.27 -11.28 9.43
N TYR A 48 9.65 -12.45 8.91
CA TYR A 48 8.74 -13.57 8.73
C TYR A 48 7.95 -13.88 10.03
N PRO A 49 6.62 -14.12 9.94
CA PRO A 49 5.80 -14.25 8.72
C PRO A 49 5.19 -12.93 8.22
N MET A 50 5.47 -11.80 8.86
CA MET A 50 4.83 -10.53 8.49
C MET A 50 5.25 -10.03 7.09
N ASN A 51 6.40 -10.45 6.57
CA ASN A 51 6.87 -10.07 5.24
C ASN A 51 6.17 -10.72 4.04
N ILE A 52 5.32 -11.71 4.30
CA ILE A 52 4.51 -12.40 3.29
C ILE A 52 3.02 -12.05 3.41
N GLN A 53 2.66 -11.06 4.22
CA GLN A 53 1.28 -10.61 4.37
C GLN A 53 0.64 -10.15 3.06
N PRO A 54 1.33 -9.46 2.12
CA PRO A 54 0.75 -9.12 0.83
C PRO A 54 0.23 -10.33 0.05
N GLU A 55 0.93 -11.46 0.13
CA GLU A 55 0.53 -12.72 -0.50
C GLU A 55 -0.49 -13.51 0.32
N MET A 56 -0.34 -13.52 1.64
CA MET A 56 -1.23 -14.28 2.52
C MET A 56 -2.62 -13.64 2.65
N TYR A 57 -2.71 -12.32 2.61
CA TYR A 57 -3.95 -11.60 2.89
C TYR A 57 -5.07 -11.94 1.88
N PRO A 58 -4.86 -11.93 0.55
CA PRO A 58 -5.88 -12.36 -0.40
C PRO A 58 -6.37 -13.79 -0.14
N GLU A 59 -5.46 -14.70 0.16
CA GLU A 59 -5.80 -16.11 0.45
C GLU A 59 -6.68 -16.21 1.70
N MET A 60 -6.34 -15.49 2.76
CA MET A 60 -7.13 -15.44 3.99
C MET A 60 -8.52 -14.87 3.72
N VAL A 61 -8.62 -13.67 3.15
CA VAL A 61 -9.92 -13.00 2.93
C VAL A 61 -10.83 -13.81 2.02
N ASN A 62 -10.28 -14.46 0.98
CA ASN A 62 -11.07 -15.22 0.01
C ASN A 62 -11.44 -16.63 0.51
N LYS A 63 -10.60 -17.28 1.33
CA LYS A 63 -10.83 -18.66 1.78
C LYS A 63 -11.49 -18.76 3.15
N THR A 64 -11.41 -17.72 3.96
CA THR A 64 -12.03 -17.70 5.29
C THR A 64 -13.02 -16.54 5.45
N PRO A 65 -14.02 -16.39 4.56
CA PRO A 65 -15.00 -15.32 4.67
C PRO A 65 -15.85 -15.43 5.95
N TRP A 66 -15.97 -16.64 6.51
CA TRP A 66 -16.67 -16.90 7.78
C TRP A 66 -16.01 -16.21 8.98
N LEU A 67 -14.71 -15.88 8.94
CA LEU A 67 -14.05 -15.13 10.00
C LEU A 67 -14.63 -13.72 10.18
N TRP A 68 -15.17 -13.11 9.11
CA TRP A 68 -15.81 -11.78 9.19
C TRP A 68 -17.16 -11.80 9.91
N GLY A 69 -17.78 -12.98 10.05
CA GLY A 69 -19.06 -13.18 10.74
C GLY A 69 -18.92 -13.62 12.20
N LEU A 70 -17.68 -13.78 12.71
CA LEU A 70 -17.40 -14.11 14.11
C LEU A 70 -17.17 -12.87 14.99
N GLY A 71 -17.35 -11.68 14.43
CA GLY A 71 -17.32 -10.40 15.15
C GLY A 71 -18.64 -10.09 15.86
#